data_AF-A0A177QN96-F1
#
_entry.id   AF-A0A177QN96-F1
#
_cell.length_a   1.000
_cell.length_b   1.000
_cell.length_c   1.000
_cell.angle_alpha   90.00
_cell.angle_beta   90.00
_cell.angle_gamma   90.00
#
_symmetry.space_group_name_H-M   'P 1'
#
loop_
_entity.id
_entity.type
_entity.pdbx_description
1 polymer ?
#
loop_
_entity_poly.entity_id
_entity_poly.type
_entity_poly.pdbx_seq_one_letter_code
_entity_poly.pdbx_strand_id
1 'polypeptide(L)' 'MRDKIKMNSTGTTKAGKKTGTFRTTTKNKRKSPDKLKMKYYDPRAFNPETGKTGMHVMFEEGKI' A
#
# COMPACT_ATOMS: atom_id res chain seq x y z
N MET A 1 1.75 21.86 8.97
CA MET A 1 0.72 21.44 8.02
C MET A 1 0.88 19.94 7.75
N ARG A 2 -0.19 19.15 7.86
CA ARG A 2 -0.18 17.72 7.52
C ARG A 2 -1.11 17.54 6.33
N ASP A 3 -0.60 16.96 5.26
CA ASP A 3 -1.38 16.70 4.06
C ASP A 3 -1.90 15.27 4.08
N LYS A 4 -3.10 15.05 3.53
CA LYS A 4 -3.59 13.69 3.27
C LYS A 4 -2.85 13.13 2.05
N ILE A 5 -2.37 11.90 2.20
CA ILE A 5 -1.73 11.14 1.14
C ILE A 5 -2.48 9.83 0.93
N LYS A 6 -2.47 9.34 -0.31
CA LYS A 6 -3.00 8.03 -0.67
C LYS A 6 -1.84 7.03 -0.67
N MET A 7 -2.01 5.92 0.03
CA MET A 7 -1.07 4.82 0.09
C MET A 7 -1.64 3.69 -0.77
N ASN A 8 -1.03 3.41 -1.92
CA ASN A 8 -1.48 2.38 -2.84
C ASN A 8 -0.76 1.07 -2.53
N SER A 9 -1.52 -0.02 -2.41
CA SER A 9 -0.97 -1.36 -2.26
C SER A 9 -0.18 -1.76 -3.50
N THR A 10 1.01 -2.32 -3.30
CA THR A 10 1.77 -3.00 -4.36
C THR A 10 1.35 -4.46 -4.54
N GLY A 11 0.37 -4.94 -3.78
CA GLY A 11 -0.11 -6.31 -3.83
C GLY A 11 -0.72 -6.68 -5.18
N THR A 12 -0.48 -7.92 -5.59
CA THR A 12 -1.09 -8.56 -6.76
C THR A 12 -2.08 -9.63 -6.32
N THR A 13 -3.13 -9.82 -7.10
CA THR A 13 -4.11 -10.90 -6.94
C THR A 13 -3.58 -12.18 -7.57
N LYS A 14 -4.26 -13.32 -7.33
CA LYS A 14 -3.91 -14.62 -7.93
C LYS A 14 -3.84 -14.58 -9.46
N ALA A 15 -4.59 -13.67 -10.08
CA ALA A 15 -4.62 -13.46 -11.53
C ALA A 15 -3.54 -12.45 -12.03
N GLY A 16 -2.58 -12.04 -11.19
CA GLY A 16 -1.53 -11.09 -11.55
C GLY A 16 -1.97 -9.63 -11.64
N LYS A 17 -3.24 -9.31 -11.39
CA LYS A 17 -3.75 -7.93 -11.38
C LYS A 17 -3.46 -7.25 -10.04
N LYS A 18 -3.16 -5.95 -10.04
CA LYS A 18 -3.05 -5.16 -8.80
C LYS A 18 -4.33 -5.27 -7.97
N THR A 19 -4.21 -5.40 -6.65
CA THR A 19 -5.36 -5.52 -5.75
C THR A 19 -6.24 -4.27 -5.73
N GLY A 20 -5.64 -3.12 -6.02
CA GLY A 20 -6.34 -1.82 -5.98
C GLY A 20 -6.64 -1.35 -4.57
N THR A 21 -6.18 -2.06 -3.54
CA THR A 21 -6.32 -1.66 -2.14
C THR A 21 -5.54 -0.38 -1.90
N PHE A 22 -6.21 0.64 -1.37
CA PHE A 22 -5.54 1.88 -0.98
C PHE A 22 -5.96 2.27 0.42
N ARG A 23 -5.08 2.99 1.10
CA ARG A 23 -5.35 3.58 2.41
C ARG A 23 -5.06 5.06 2.35
N THR A 24 -5.73 5.84 3.16
CA THR A 24 -5.43 7.27 3.31
C THR A 24 -4.71 7.49 4.62
N THR A 25 -3.59 8.19 4.60
CA THR A 25 -2.85 8.58 5.81
C THR A 25 -2.53 10.07 5.75
N THR A 26 -2.08 10.64 6.87
CA THR A 26 -1.61 12.02 6.91
C THR A 26 -0.09 12.05 7.01
N LYS A 27 0.57 12.89 6.22
CA LYS A 27 2.02 13.06 6.23
C LYS A 27 2.39 14.53 6.37
N ASN A 28 3.48 14.80 7.08
CA ASN A 28 4.07 16.13 7.15
C ASN A 28 5.19 16.25 6.11
N LYS A 29 4.88 16.83 4.95
CA LYS A 29 5.84 16.96 3.83
C LYS A 29 7.10 17.76 4.18
N ARG A 30 7.04 18.66 5.19
CA ARG A 30 8.19 19.46 5.62
C ARG A 30 9.22 18.63 6.40
N LYS A 31 8.77 17.63 7.16
CA LYS A 31 9.65 16.78 7.98
C LYS A 31 10.07 15.50 7.26
N SER A 32 9.26 15.02 6.32
CA SER A 32 9.52 13.80 5.56
C SER A 32 9.31 14.09 4.07
N PRO A 33 10.35 14.55 3.36
CA PRO A 33 10.23 14.87 1.94
C PRO A 33 10.07 13.60 1.08
N ASP A 34 10.67 12.48 1.49
CA ASP A 34 10.70 11.24 0.71
C ASP A 34 9.35 10.52 0.66
N LYS A 35 9.11 9.77 -0.43
CA LYS A 35 7.89 8.97 -0.60
C LYS A 35 7.73 7.97 0.53
N LEU A 36 6.59 8.02 1.21
CA LEU A 36 6.30 7.11 2.30
C LEU A 36 6.11 5.69 1.75
N LYS A 37 6.82 4.72 2.33
CA LYS A 37 6.64 3.30 2.07
C LYS A 37 6.43 2.58 3.40
N MET A 38 5.30 1.91 3.56
CA MET A 38 4.97 1.19 4.80
C MET A 38 4.36 -0.17 4.48
N LYS A 39 4.70 -1.17 5.29
CA LYS A 39 4.07 -2.49 5.21
C LYS A 39 2.69 -2.43 5.86
N TYR A 40 1.66 -2.79 5.10
CA TYR A 40 0.32 -3.00 5.64
C TYR A 40 -0.25 -4.31 5.14
N TYR A 41 -1.19 -4.85 5.91
CA TYR A 41 -1.94 -6.02 5.50
C TYR A 41 -2.90 -5.67 4.35
N ASP A 42 -2.81 -6.42 3.26
CA ASP A 42 -3.78 -6.37 2.17
C ASP A 42 -4.53 -7.72 2.12
N PRO A 43 -5.83 -7.75 2.46
CA PRO A 43 -6.62 -8.98 2.47
C PRO A 43 -6.80 -9.57 1.07
N ARG A 44 -6.62 -8.76 0.00
CA ARG A 44 -6.80 -9.19 -1.39
C ARG A 44 -5.49 -9.61 -2.05
N ALA A 45 -4.35 -9.34 -1.43
CA ALA A 45 -3.04 -9.69 -1.98
C ALA A 45 -2.83 -11.19 -1.89
N PHE A 46 -2.41 -11.81 -3.00
CA PHE A 46 -2.14 -13.23 -3.07
C PHE A 46 -0.73 -13.54 -2.56
N ASN A 47 -0.63 -14.43 -1.59
CA ASN A 47 0.65 -14.90 -1.08
C ASN A 47 1.10 -16.14 -1.88
N PRO A 48 2.19 -16.04 -2.67
CA PRO A 48 2.69 -17.18 -3.45
C PRO A 48 3.26 -18.30 -2.57
N GLU A 49 3.74 -18.02 -1.37
CA GLU A 49 4.34 -19.02 -0.47
C GLU A 49 3.29 -19.91 0.19
N THR A 50 2.16 -19.33 0.59
CA THR A 50 1.09 -20.07 1.30
C THR A 50 -0.06 -20.48 0.39
N GLY A 51 -0.09 -19.99 -0.86
CA GLY A 51 -1.16 -20.23 -1.81
C GLY A 51 -2.51 -19.60 -1.42
N LYS A 52 -2.54 -18.76 -0.38
CA LYS A 52 -3.75 -18.13 0.18
C LYS A 52 -3.78 -16.63 -0.13
N THR A 53 -4.98 -16.06 -0.07
CA THR A 53 -5.20 -14.62 -0.13
C THR A 53 -5.04 -13.99 1.24
N GLY A 54 -4.35 -12.85 1.31
CA GLY A 54 -4.05 -12.09 2.51
C GLY A 54 -2.56 -12.12 2.85
N MET A 55 -1.86 -11.01 2.61
CA MET A 55 -0.46 -10.83 3.04
C MET A 55 -0.13 -9.39 3.36
N HIS A 56 0.92 -9.21 4.17
CA HIS A 56 1.53 -7.90 4.34
C HIS A 56 2.28 -7.52 3.06
N VAL A 57 1.86 -6.43 2.44
CA VAL A 57 2.47 -5.88 1.23
C VAL A 57 2.98 -4.47 1.51
N MET A 58 3.89 -4.02 0.66
CA MET A 58 4.31 -2.63 0.69
C MET A 58 3.16 -1.76 0.16
N PHE A 59 2.91 -0.67 0.85
CA PHE A 59 2.07 0.41 0.33
C PHE A 59 2.98 1.60 0.05
N GLU A 60 2.85 2.15 -1.15
CA GLU A 60 3.63 3.29 -1.60
C GLU A 60 2.75 4.53 -1.73
N GLU A 61 3.33 5.69 -1.42
CA GLU A 61 2.67 6.98 -1.56
C GLU A 61 2.33 7.26 -3.04
N GLY A 62 1.02 7.34 -3.31
CA GLY A 62 0.43 7.84 -4.53
C GLY A 62 -0.08 9.27 -4.38
N LYS A 63 -0.24 9.95 -5.51
CA LYS A 63 -0.96 11.22 -5.54
C LYS A 63 -2.44 10.98 -5.23
N ILE A 64 -3.05 11.93 -4.52
CA ILE A 64 -4.51 12.01 -4.41
C ILE A 64 -5.07 12.59 -5.70
#